data_AF-A0A1M3L235-F1
#
_entry.id   AF-A0A1M3L235-F1
#
_cell.length_a   1.000
_cell.length_b   1.000
_cell.length_c   1.000
_cell.angle_alpha   90.00
_cell.angle_beta   90.00
_cell.angle_gamma   90.00
#
_symmetry.space_group_name_H-M   'P 1'
#
loop_
_entity.id
_entity.type
_entity.pdbx_description
1 polymer ?
#
loop_
_entity_poly.entity_id
_entity_poly.type
_entity_poly.pdbx_seq_one_letter_code
_entity_poly.pdbx_strand_id
1 'polypeptide(L)'
;MTIHKEVATEYTAAEIKAYLDDKVLPRPEIKALFSSAVWHGNILEVKSPLGQGTLDVRDRLVVIHIELSILGGAAKGKIESKLDEMVKGIGSGR
;
A
#
# COMPACT_ATOMS: atom_id res chain seq x y z
N MET A 1 -13.51 -7.34 7.06
CA MET A 1 -13.49 -5.86 7.07
C MET A 1 -12.55 -5.41 5.97
N THR A 2 -12.83 -4.30 5.29
CA THR A 2 -11.98 -3.82 4.19
C THR A 2 -11.48 -2.40 4.46
N ILE A 3 -10.32 -2.10 3.87
CA ILE A 3 -9.78 -0.76 3.69
C ILE A 3 -9.72 -0.54 2.19
N HIS A 4 -10.34 0.53 1.71
CA HIS A 4 -10.27 0.97 0.32
C HIS A 4 -9.83 2.43 0.31
N LYS A 5 -8.78 2.74 -0.45
CA LYS A 5 -8.24 4.10 -0.54
C LYS A 5 -7.74 4.39 -1.94
N GLU A 6 -8.09 5.57 -2.45
CA GLU A 6 -7.55 6.11 -3.68
C GLU A 6 -6.65 7.30 -3.37
N VAL A 7 -5.51 7.37 -4.04
CA VAL A 7 -4.53 8.44 -3.86
C VAL A 7 -4.17 9.00 -5.22
N ALA A 8 -4.63 10.22 -5.50
CA ALA A 8 -4.20 10.96 -6.66
C ALA A 8 -2.74 11.43 -6.48
N THR A 9 -1.99 11.43 -7.58
CA THR A 9 -0.58 11.80 -7.61
C THR A 9 -0.20 12.42 -8.95
N GLU A 10 0.93 13.13 -9.03
CA GLU A 10 1.44 13.66 -10.29
C GLU A 10 2.40 12.69 -11.00
N TYR A 11 2.77 11.60 -10.32
CA TYR A 11 3.74 10.62 -10.81
C TYR A 11 3.13 9.60 -11.77
N THR A 12 3.96 9.09 -12.68
CA THR A 12 3.65 7.94 -13.54
C THR A 12 3.65 6.64 -12.76
N ALA A 13 3.02 5.60 -13.30
CA ALA A 13 2.99 4.28 -12.66
C ALA A 13 4.41 3.73 -12.38
N ALA A 14 5.36 3.99 -13.30
CA ALA A 14 6.75 3.57 -13.16
C ALA A 14 7.46 4.31 -12.01
N GLU A 15 7.26 5.62 -11.89
CA GLU A 15 7.85 6.42 -10.80
C GLU A 15 7.29 6.01 -9.44
N ILE A 16 5.98 5.75 -9.36
CA ILE A 16 5.34 5.28 -8.13
C ILE A 16 5.90 3.91 -7.74
N LYS A 17 6.03 2.99 -8.71
CA LYS A 17 6.57 1.65 -8.47
C LYS A 17 8.00 1.71 -7.95
N ALA A 18 8.85 2.52 -8.58
CA ALA A 18 10.22 2.75 -8.11
C ALA A 18 10.24 3.34 -6.70
N TYR A 19 9.39 4.34 -6.41
CA TYR A 19 9.27 4.90 -5.06
C TYR A 19 8.87 3.84 -4.03
N LEU A 20 7.88 2.99 -4.34
CA LEU A 20 7.43 1.94 -3.44
C LEU A 20 8.56 0.93 -3.17
N ASP A 21 9.24 0.48 -4.22
CA ASP A 21 10.33 -0.51 -4.12
C ASP A 21 11.56 0.05 -3.37
N ASP A 22 11.91 1.31 -3.58
CA ASP A 22 13.13 1.90 -3.02
C ASP A 22 12.92 2.52 -1.63
N LYS A 23 11.75 3.09 -1.39
CA LYS A 23 11.50 3.95 -0.22
C LYS A 23 10.48 3.38 0.75
N VAL A 24 9.58 2.49 0.33
CA VAL A 24 8.45 2.05 1.15
C VAL A 24 8.59 0.59 1.58
N LEU A 25 8.66 -0.34 0.64
CA LEU A 25 8.77 -1.78 0.92
C LEU A 25 10.02 -2.18 1.71
N PRO A 26 11.18 -1.49 1.60
CA PRO A 26 12.34 -1.81 2.42
C PRO A 26 12.17 -1.45 3.89
N ARG A 27 11.22 -0.56 4.25
CA ARG A 27 11.06 -0.05 5.61
C ARG A 27 10.70 -1.18 6.57
N PRO A 28 11.41 -1.34 7.70
CA PRO A 28 11.18 -2.43 8.65
C PRO A 28 9.73 -2.53 9.14
N GLU A 29 9.08 -1.40 9.38
CA GLU A 29 7.69 -1.33 9.82
C GLU A 29 6.70 -1.81 8.75
N ILE A 30 7.01 -1.65 7.46
CA ILE A 30 6.18 -2.15 6.35
C ILE A 30 6.41 -3.65 6.15
N LYS A 31 7.67 -4.11 6.23
CA LYS A 31 7.99 -5.54 6.22
C LYS A 31 7.35 -6.29 7.39
N ALA A 32 7.24 -5.65 8.55
CA ALA A 32 6.56 -6.24 9.70
C ALA A 32 5.05 -6.37 9.50
N LEU A 33 4.45 -5.50 8.68
CA LEU A 33 3.03 -5.54 8.34
C LEU A 33 2.70 -6.53 7.24
N PHE A 34 3.60 -6.73 6.27
CA PHE A 34 3.39 -7.60 5.11
C PHE A 34 4.49 -8.66 5.03
N SER A 35 4.11 -9.93 5.18
CA SER A 35 5.02 -11.06 5.04
C SER A 35 5.40 -11.34 3.58
N SER A 36 4.61 -10.83 2.63
CA SER A 36 4.87 -10.97 1.20
C SER A 36 4.40 -9.71 0.46
N ALA A 37 5.16 -9.30 -0.54
CA ALA A 37 4.85 -8.22 -1.46
C ALA A 37 5.38 -8.62 -2.85
N VAL A 38 4.48 -8.83 -3.83
CA VAL A 38 4.83 -9.36 -5.15
C VAL A 38 4.14 -8.54 -6.25
N TRP A 39 4.92 -8.11 -7.23
CA TRP A 39 4.39 -7.36 -8.38
C TRP A 39 3.84 -8.28 -9.47
N HIS A 40 2.64 -7.97 -9.92
CA HIS A 40 1.97 -8.51 -11.10
C HIS A 40 1.68 -7.36 -12.07
N GLY A 41 2.69 -7.01 -12.89
CA GLY A 41 2.64 -5.80 -13.71
C GLY A 41 2.61 -4.54 -12.83
N ASN A 42 1.49 -3.82 -12.89
CA ASN A 42 1.23 -2.59 -12.14
C ASN A 42 0.48 -2.82 -10.81
N ILE A 43 0.16 -4.08 -10.49
CA ILE A 43 -0.52 -4.43 -9.26
C ILE A 43 0.50 -5.04 -8.29
N LEU A 44 0.64 -4.46 -7.11
CA LEU A 44 1.39 -5.05 -6.01
C LEU A 44 0.44 -5.85 -5.13
N GLU A 45 0.59 -7.16 -5.10
CA GLU A 45 -0.12 -8.03 -4.16
C GLU A 45 0.65 -8.10 -2.85
N VAL A 46 -0.02 -7.80 -1.73
CA VAL A 46 0.54 -7.89 -0.38
C VAL A 46 -0.24 -8.91 0.46
N LYS A 47 0.47 -9.70 1.26
CA LYS A 47 -0.12 -10.68 2.18
C LYS A 47 0.52 -10.59 3.55
N SER A 48 -0.27 -10.82 4.58
CA SER A 48 0.16 -10.92 5.96
C SER A 48 -0.79 -11.75 6.82
N PRO A 49 -0.38 -12.12 8.05
CA PRO A 49 -1.29 -12.73 9.01
C PRO A 49 -2.48 -11.83 9.39
N LEU A 50 -2.37 -10.51 9.21
CA LEU A 50 -3.41 -9.54 9.53
C LEU A 50 -4.38 -9.32 8.37
N GLY A 51 -3.99 -9.63 7.13
CA GLY A 51 -4.85 -9.46 5.96
C GLY A 51 -4.10 -9.64 4.66
N GLN A 52 -4.80 -9.43 3.57
CA GLN A 52 -4.26 -9.48 2.21
C GLN A 52 -4.79 -8.31 1.41
N GLY A 53 -4.10 -7.92 0.34
CA GLY A 53 -4.60 -6.84 -0.48
C GLY A 53 -3.75 -6.57 -1.70
N THR A 54 -4.16 -5.53 -2.41
CA THR A 54 -3.54 -5.09 -3.64
C THR A 54 -3.34 -3.58 -3.63
N LEU A 55 -2.27 -3.14 -4.28
CA LEU A 55 -2.08 -1.75 -4.68
C LEU A 55 -2.02 -1.73 -6.20
N ASP A 56 -3.06 -1.22 -6.85
CA ASP A 56 -3.08 -0.97 -8.29
C ASP A 56 -2.49 0.41 -8.56
N VAL A 57 -1.34 0.43 -9.22
CA VAL A 57 -0.55 1.63 -9.51
C VAL A 57 -0.75 2.02 -10.97
N ARG A 58 -1.39 3.16 -11.18
CA ARG A 58 -1.65 3.73 -12.51
C ARG A 58 -1.00 5.10 -12.60
N ASP A 59 -0.91 5.64 -13.81
CA ASP A 59 -0.48 7.01 -13.99
C ASP A 59 -1.41 7.92 -13.20
N ARG A 60 -0.80 8.71 -12.30
CA ARG A 60 -1.47 9.70 -11.47
C ARG A 60 -2.47 9.16 -10.45
N LEU A 61 -2.53 7.85 -10.24
CA LEU A 61 -3.48 7.23 -9.33
C LEU A 61 -2.93 5.95 -8.70
N VAL A 62 -3.10 5.82 -7.38
CA VAL A 62 -2.90 4.56 -6.67
C VAL A 62 -4.20 4.15 -6.00
N VAL A 63 -4.65 2.93 -6.28
CA VAL A 63 -5.83 2.33 -5.65
C VAL A 63 -5.35 1.22 -4.71
N ILE A 64 -5.68 1.36 -3.43
CA ILE A 64 -5.32 0.42 -2.37
C ILE A 64 -6.58 -0.31 -1.93
N HIS A 65 -6.52 -1.64 -1.94
CA HIS A 65 -7.57 -2.48 -1.41
C HIS A 65 -6.98 -3.53 -0.47
N ILE A 66 -7.32 -3.46 0.82
CA ILE A 66 -6.87 -4.43 1.83
C ILE A 66 -8.08 -5.10 2.48
N GLU A 67 -8.11 -6.41 2.44
CA GLU A 67 -9.01 -7.27 3.20
C GLU A 67 -8.35 -7.68 4.51
N LEU A 68 -8.97 -7.29 5.62
CA LEU A 68 -8.50 -7.60 6.96
C LEU A 68 -9.09 -8.91 7.46
N SER A 69 -8.23 -9.73 8.05
CA SER A 69 -8.62 -10.85 8.92
C SER A 69 -9.28 -10.34 10.21
N ILE A 70 -9.76 -11.25 11.06
CA ILE A 70 -10.36 -10.90 12.36
C ILE A 70 -9.36 -10.14 13.25
N LEU A 71 -8.09 -10.60 13.31
CA LEU A 71 -7.02 -9.91 14.04
C LEU A 71 -6.67 -8.57 13.39
N GLY A 72 -6.66 -8.52 12.06
CA GLY A 72 -6.47 -7.28 11.30
C GLY A 72 -7.57 -6.26 11.58
N GLY A 73 -8.81 -6.70 11.77
CA GLY A 73 -9.94 -5.85 12.11
C GLY A 73 -9.74 -5.07 13.41
N ALA A 74 -9.19 -5.72 14.44
CA ALA A 74 -8.85 -5.06 15.71
C ALA A 74 -7.68 -4.07 15.56
N ALA A 75 -6.76 -4.33 14.62
CA ALA A 75 -5.62 -3.47 14.32
C ALA A 75 -5.89 -2.45 13.19
N LYS A 76 -7.13 -2.34 12.69
CA LYS A 76 -7.49 -1.60 11.47
C LYS A 76 -6.92 -0.18 11.46
N GLY A 77 -7.11 0.60 12.54
CA GLY A 77 -6.65 1.98 12.59
C GLY A 77 -5.12 2.12 12.47
N LYS A 78 -4.35 1.19 13.05
CA LYS A 78 -2.88 1.18 12.91
C LYS A 78 -2.46 0.85 11.48
N ILE A 79 -3.17 -0.07 10.82
CA ILE A 79 -2.92 -0.44 9.43
C ILE A 79 -3.24 0.75 8.51
N GLU A 80 -4.38 1.42 8.71
CA GLU A 80 -4.76 2.63 7.98
C GLU A 80 -3.71 3.74 8.14
N SER A 81 -3.27 4.05 9.36
CA SER A 81 -2.23 5.08 9.58
C SER A 81 -0.90 4.74 8.88
N LYS A 82 -0.53 3.46 8.81
CA LYS A 82 0.70 3.05 8.12
C LYS A 82 0.54 3.09 6.60
N LEU A 83 -0.63 2.73 6.07
CA LEU A 83 -0.94 2.95 4.65
C LEU A 83 -0.90 4.43 4.29
N ASP A 84 -1.39 5.31 5.18
CA ASP A 84 -1.31 6.76 5.00
C ASP A 84 0.15 7.24 4.93
N GLU A 85 1.03 6.73 5.80
CA GLU A 85 2.46 7.02 5.75
C GLU A 85 3.12 6.53 4.46
N MET A 86 2.74 5.34 3.96
CA MET A 86 3.25 4.78 2.70
C MET A 86 2.93 5.69 1.52
N VAL A 87 1.70 6.19 1.45
CA VAL A 87 1.23 7.00 0.31
C VAL A 87 1.51 8.48 0.45
N LYS A 88 1.85 8.98 1.64
CA LYS A 88 2.16 10.40 1.86
C LYS A 88 3.27 10.93 0.94
N GLY A 89 4.24 10.09 0.58
CA GLY A 89 5.33 10.51 -0.32
C GLY A 89 4.97 10.59 -1.80
N ILE A 90 3.84 9.99 -2.21
CA ILE A 90 3.33 10.07 -3.59
C ILE A 90 2.06 10.92 -3.69
N GLY A 91 1.29 11.03 -2.60
CA GLY A 91 0.16 11.93 -2.44
C GLY A 91 0.63 13.29 -1.94
N SER A 92 1.09 14.15 -2.85
CA SER A 92 1.24 15.59 -2.63
C SER A 92 1.28 16.30 -3.98
N GLY A 93 0.12 16.42 -4.62
CA GLY A 93 -0.17 17.60 -5.44
C GLY A 93 -0.78 18.64 -4.51
N ARG A 94 0.04 19.62 -4.11
CA ARG A 94 -0.29 20.88 -3.40
C ARG A 94 -1.41 20.88 -2.35
#